data_AF-A0AAW4JYT0-F1
#
_entry.id   AF-A0AAW4JYT0-F1
#
_cell.length_a   1.000
_cell.length_b   1.000
_cell.length_c   1.000
_cell.angle_alpha   90.00
_cell.angle_beta   90.00
_cell.angle_gamma   90.00
#
_symmetry.space_group_name_H-M   'P 1'
#
loop_
_entity.id
_entity.type
_entity.pdbx_description
1 polymer ?
#
loop_
_entity_poly.entity_id
_entity_poly.type
_entity_poly.pdbx_seq_one_letter_code
_entity_poly.pdbx_strand_id
1 'polypeptide(L)'
;MKKIYIYYPILFLGFVFCLDKVFTLEYFQKNFIQAGNTVYYTQRKSLFEKLIRDKDLEVKSLALAFGDSRAYPYSSMGIEQKLQKDWVLYNFSGPQAVPAYGLYWFEKIIKQGLKPKLVFYVVSPEGFDDTKGIFYDPFLKYGADDDFLLKYMDQISFEDRKKLFLDRLFAVRRINPDLKLFIKRFQEKKLSEYDPAFNTDYMVLNLKRGEQFAYTTFVNDPDRLEKDAVRIRNLYLSTFILGTTQFFFVEQFLKLAKENDVKVYLIWPKVYETYRKRYYELEMEKSWWPKIENLAKRYSAVPVDLNTQTSCDLFYDASHQSIMCFLESMKLMIDDYYGFKKIPLYHP
;
A
#
# COMPACT_ATOMS: atom_id res chain seq x y z
N MET A 1 4.28 -10.02 60.59
CA MET A 1 3.53 -10.36 59.37
C MET A 1 4.26 -9.78 58.16
N LYS A 2 4.73 -10.60 57.22
CA LYS A 2 5.37 -10.10 55.99
C LYS A 2 4.33 -9.29 55.20
N LYS A 3 4.68 -8.07 54.79
CA LYS A 3 3.78 -7.14 54.08
C LYS A 3 3.53 -7.62 52.64
N ILE A 4 2.74 -8.68 52.50
CA ILE A 4 2.37 -9.31 51.21
C ILE A 4 1.74 -8.29 50.24
N TYR A 5 1.06 -7.27 50.77
CA TYR A 5 0.47 -6.16 50.02
C TYR A 5 1.48 -5.37 49.17
N ILE A 6 2.78 -5.37 49.51
CA ILE A 6 3.83 -4.72 48.69
C ILE A 6 3.98 -5.42 47.33
N TYR A 7 3.62 -6.70 47.23
CA TYR A 7 3.67 -7.45 45.98
C TYR A 7 2.41 -7.29 45.13
N TYR A 8 1.33 -6.68 45.62
CA TYR A 8 0.09 -6.54 44.85
C TYR A 8 0.27 -5.80 43.53
N PRO A 9 1.01 -4.67 43.45
CA PRO A 9 1.29 -4.04 42.16
C PRO A 9 2.06 -4.97 41.20
N ILE A 10 3.01 -5.75 41.70
CA ILE A 10 3.80 -6.69 40.89
C ILE A 10 2.93 -7.84 40.39
N LEU A 11 2.11 -8.42 41.26
CA LEU A 11 1.16 -9.48 40.90
C LEU A 11 0.11 -9.00 39.90
N PHE A 12 -0.39 -7.77 40.07
CA PHE A 12 -1.31 -7.15 39.13
C PHE A 12 -0.67 -6.91 37.76
N LEU A 13 0.56 -6.40 37.71
CA LEU A 13 1.31 -6.24 36.46
C LEU A 13 1.58 -7.58 35.79
N GLY A 14 1.94 -8.61 36.56
CA GLY A 14 2.10 -9.97 36.06
C GLY A 14 0.80 -10.53 35.50
N PHE A 15 -0.32 -10.31 36.18
CA PHE A 15 -1.65 -10.72 35.71
C PHE A 15 -2.03 -10.02 34.40
N VAL A 16 -1.87 -8.69 34.32
CA VAL A 16 -2.15 -7.93 33.09
C VAL A 16 -1.24 -8.37 31.94
N PHE A 17 0.03 -8.65 32.22
CA PHE A 17 0.95 -9.20 31.23
C PHE A 17 0.52 -10.59 30.73
N CYS A 18 0.02 -11.46 31.62
CA CYS A 18 -0.53 -12.75 31.23
C CYS A 18 -1.83 -12.60 30.40
N LEU A 19 -2.71 -11.67 30.76
CA LEU A 19 -3.92 -11.38 29.98
C LEU A 19 -3.58 -10.90 28.56
N ASP A 20 -2.54 -10.10 28.40
CA ASP A 20 -2.03 -9.70 27.07
C ASP A 20 -1.71 -10.91 26.18
N LYS A 21 -1.24 -12.02 26.76
CA LYS A 21 -0.89 -13.23 25.99
C LYS A 21 -2.08 -13.98 25.41
N VAL A 22 -3.32 -13.67 25.82
CA VAL A 22 -4.50 -14.17 25.11
C VAL A 22 -4.48 -13.71 23.65
N PHE A 23 -3.96 -12.50 23.38
CA PHE A 23 -3.83 -11.98 22.03
C PHE A 23 -2.74 -12.66 21.21
N THR A 24 -1.87 -13.50 21.78
CA THR A 24 -0.92 -14.28 20.97
C THR A 24 -1.53 -15.55 20.37
N LEU A 25 -2.78 -15.89 20.73
CA LEU A 25 -3.49 -17.01 20.11
C LEU A 25 -3.62 -16.83 18.60
N GLU A 26 -3.56 -17.95 17.87
CA GLU A 26 -3.54 -17.96 16.40
C GLU A 26 -4.72 -17.20 15.78
N TYR A 27 -5.92 -17.34 16.36
CA TYR A 27 -7.10 -16.62 15.92
C TYR A 27 -6.86 -15.11 15.85
N PHE A 28 -6.33 -14.53 16.92
CA PHE A 28 -6.06 -13.10 17.04
C PHE A 28 -4.93 -12.62 16.13
N GLN A 29 -4.04 -13.53 15.72
CA GLN A 29 -2.88 -13.21 14.88
C GLN A 29 -3.12 -13.40 13.38
N LYS A 30 -3.97 -14.35 13.00
CA LYS A 30 -4.19 -14.73 11.61
C LYS A 30 -5.60 -14.46 11.10
N ASN A 31 -6.59 -14.60 11.97
CA ASN A 31 -8.00 -14.62 11.59
C ASN A 31 -8.78 -13.43 12.14
N PHE A 32 -8.21 -12.59 13.00
CA PHE A 32 -8.90 -11.44 13.58
C PHE A 32 -8.71 -10.19 12.73
N ILE A 33 -9.61 -9.98 11.78
CA ILE A 33 -9.60 -8.86 10.85
C ILE A 33 -10.40 -7.68 11.41
N GLN A 34 -9.69 -6.58 11.62
CA GLN A 34 -10.30 -5.29 11.89
C GLN A 34 -10.60 -4.53 10.60
N ALA A 35 -11.46 -3.53 10.67
CA ALA A 35 -11.79 -2.68 9.53
C ALA A 35 -10.60 -1.81 9.10
N GLY A 36 -10.65 -1.31 7.87
CA GLY A 36 -9.61 -0.41 7.34
C GLY A 36 -8.34 -1.16 6.95
N ASN A 37 -7.17 -0.65 7.36
CA ASN A 37 -5.88 -1.10 6.84
C ASN A 37 -5.64 -2.60 7.02
N THR A 38 -5.97 -3.17 8.18
CA THR A 38 -5.68 -4.57 8.53
C THR A 38 -6.28 -5.59 7.57
N VAL A 39 -7.44 -5.30 6.95
CA VAL A 39 -8.05 -6.18 5.93
C VAL A 39 -7.08 -6.38 4.76
N TYR A 40 -6.52 -5.29 4.24
CA TYR A 40 -5.68 -5.30 3.03
C TYR A 40 -4.34 -5.98 3.27
N TYR A 41 -3.67 -5.64 4.37
CA TYR A 41 -2.36 -6.22 4.70
C TYR A 41 -2.47 -7.72 5.01
N THR A 42 -3.58 -8.17 5.59
CA THR A 42 -3.88 -9.59 5.80
C THR A 42 -4.20 -10.27 4.47
N GLN A 43 -5.06 -9.66 3.65
CA GLN A 43 -5.50 -10.23 2.38
C GLN A 43 -4.34 -10.42 1.40
N ARG A 44 -3.33 -9.53 1.38
CA ARG A 44 -2.19 -9.68 0.46
C ARG A 44 -1.37 -10.95 0.72
N LYS A 45 -1.39 -11.49 1.95
CA LYS A 45 -0.78 -12.80 2.27
C LYS A 45 -1.51 -13.93 1.53
N SER A 46 -2.84 -13.93 1.55
CA SER A 46 -3.65 -14.89 0.81
C SER A 46 -3.59 -14.67 -0.71
N LEU A 47 -3.47 -13.42 -1.14
CA LEU A 47 -3.27 -13.08 -2.54
C LEU A 47 -1.95 -13.65 -3.08
N PHE A 48 -0.88 -13.58 -2.28
CA PHE A 48 0.40 -14.17 -2.60
C PHE A 48 0.32 -15.70 -2.74
N GLU A 49 -0.35 -16.39 -1.82
CA GLU A 49 -0.60 -17.83 -1.95
C GLU A 49 -1.40 -18.18 -3.20
N LYS A 50 -2.39 -17.35 -3.56
CA LYS A 50 -3.17 -17.50 -4.79
C LYS A 50 -2.29 -17.33 -6.03
N LEU A 51 -1.44 -16.30 -6.04
CA LEU A 51 -0.52 -16.02 -7.15
C LEU A 51 0.43 -17.20 -7.41
N ILE A 52 1.03 -17.77 -6.36
CA ILE A 52 1.97 -18.91 -6.48
C ILE A 52 1.30 -20.13 -7.13
N ARG A 53 0.00 -20.32 -6.91
CA ARG A 53 -0.77 -21.48 -7.38
C ARG A 53 -1.58 -21.18 -8.64
N ASP A 54 -1.42 -20.00 -9.24
CA ASP A 54 -2.22 -19.59 -10.40
C ASP A 54 -1.73 -20.27 -11.67
N LYS A 55 -2.47 -21.27 -12.13
CA LYS A 55 -2.19 -22.05 -13.35
C LYS A 55 -2.24 -21.19 -14.62
N ASP A 56 -2.92 -20.05 -14.60
CA ASP A 56 -2.93 -19.14 -15.76
C ASP A 56 -1.51 -18.68 -16.12
N LEU A 57 -0.57 -18.66 -15.15
CA LEU A 57 0.81 -18.23 -15.35
C LEU A 57 1.66 -19.22 -16.17
N GLU A 58 1.16 -20.43 -16.42
CA GLU A 58 1.81 -21.38 -17.33
C GLU A 58 1.72 -20.92 -18.80
N VAL A 59 0.72 -20.09 -19.13
CA VAL A 59 0.41 -19.66 -20.50
C VAL A 59 0.45 -18.14 -20.65
N LYS A 60 0.03 -17.40 -19.61
CA LYS A 60 -0.11 -15.94 -19.64
C LYS A 60 1.06 -15.23 -18.99
N SER A 61 1.30 -14.01 -19.42
CA SER A 61 2.30 -13.12 -18.82
C SER A 61 1.78 -12.51 -17.52
N LEU A 62 2.64 -12.40 -16.51
CA LEU A 62 2.31 -11.77 -15.23
C LEU A 62 2.59 -10.27 -15.27
N ALA A 63 1.58 -9.48 -14.89
CA ALA A 63 1.70 -8.09 -14.51
C ALA A 63 1.38 -7.91 -13.01
N LEU A 64 2.05 -6.95 -12.37
CA LEU A 64 1.82 -6.64 -10.94
C LEU A 64 1.52 -5.16 -10.77
N ALA A 65 0.68 -4.83 -9.78
CA ALA A 65 0.48 -3.47 -9.32
C ALA A 65 0.90 -3.32 -7.86
N PHE A 66 1.65 -2.27 -7.56
CA PHE A 66 2.08 -1.88 -6.22
C PHE A 66 1.81 -0.39 -5.98
N GLY A 67 1.72 -0.02 -4.71
CA GLY A 67 1.56 1.37 -4.28
C GLY A 67 0.54 1.50 -3.16
N ASP A 68 0.13 2.73 -2.91
CA ASP A 68 -0.92 3.05 -1.94
C ASP A 68 -2.34 2.74 -2.49
N SER A 69 -3.38 3.24 -1.82
CA SER A 69 -4.77 3.07 -2.23
C SER A 69 -5.11 3.67 -3.61
N ARG A 70 -4.27 4.56 -4.16
CA ARG A 70 -4.43 5.11 -5.51
C ARG A 70 -4.11 4.08 -6.61
N ALA A 71 -3.43 2.99 -6.26
CA ALA A 71 -3.18 1.87 -7.16
C ALA A 71 -4.28 0.81 -7.16
N TYR A 72 -5.31 0.89 -6.30
CA TYR A 72 -6.37 -0.13 -6.25
C TYR A 72 -7.05 -0.47 -7.57
N PRO A 73 -7.31 0.48 -8.49
CA PRO A 73 -8.05 0.17 -9.71
C PRO A 73 -7.25 -0.62 -10.76
N TYR A 74 -5.92 -0.67 -10.64
CA TYR A 74 -5.06 -1.38 -11.59
C TYR A 74 -5.43 -2.85 -11.62
N SER A 75 -5.86 -3.33 -12.78
CA SER A 75 -6.46 -4.64 -12.97
C SER A 75 -6.38 -5.08 -14.43
N SER A 76 -6.72 -6.33 -14.69
CA SER A 76 -6.74 -6.86 -16.07
C SER A 76 -7.77 -6.12 -16.95
N MET A 77 -8.79 -5.48 -16.36
CA MET A 77 -9.79 -4.72 -17.12
C MET A 77 -9.22 -3.46 -17.79
N GLY A 78 -8.10 -2.92 -17.30
CA GLY A 78 -7.44 -1.77 -17.93
C GLY A 78 -6.53 -2.13 -19.09
N ILE A 79 -6.33 -3.42 -19.34
CA ILE A 79 -5.63 -3.91 -20.54
C ILE A 79 -6.66 -4.00 -21.68
N GLU A 80 -6.29 -3.61 -22.90
CA GLU A 80 -7.18 -3.72 -24.06
C GLU A 80 -7.71 -5.15 -24.23
N GLN A 81 -9.01 -5.30 -24.53
CA GLN A 81 -9.68 -6.61 -24.55
C GLN A 81 -8.97 -7.68 -25.39
N LYS A 82 -8.40 -7.29 -26.54
CA LYS A 82 -7.64 -8.19 -27.42
C LYS A 82 -6.35 -8.76 -26.78
N LEU A 83 -5.78 -8.04 -25.81
CA LEU A 83 -4.55 -8.38 -25.09
C LEU A 83 -4.84 -9.05 -23.73
N GLN A 84 -6.05 -8.90 -23.17
CA GLN A 84 -6.39 -9.45 -21.85
C GLN A 84 -6.18 -10.97 -21.75
N LYS A 85 -6.34 -11.70 -22.86
CA LYS A 85 -6.10 -13.15 -22.90
C LYS A 85 -4.64 -13.54 -22.63
N ASP A 86 -3.70 -12.62 -22.86
CA ASP A 86 -2.26 -12.86 -22.77
C ASP A 86 -1.70 -12.45 -21.39
N TRP A 87 -2.53 -11.86 -20.52
CA TRP A 87 -2.09 -11.29 -19.25
C TRP A 87 -2.90 -11.80 -18.07
N VAL A 88 -2.20 -11.87 -16.94
CA VAL A 88 -2.78 -11.94 -15.61
C VAL A 88 -2.21 -10.77 -14.82
N LEU A 89 -3.08 -9.97 -14.21
CA LEU A 89 -2.68 -8.90 -13.30
C LEU A 89 -3.05 -9.24 -11.85
N TYR A 90 -2.08 -9.11 -10.95
CA TYR A 90 -2.31 -9.14 -9.50
C TYR A 90 -1.99 -7.79 -8.86
N ASN A 91 -2.88 -7.32 -8.00
CA ASN A 91 -2.74 -6.03 -7.34
C ASN A 91 -2.38 -6.18 -5.87
N PHE A 92 -1.12 -5.87 -5.55
CA PHE A 92 -0.57 -5.93 -4.20
C PHE A 92 -0.59 -4.58 -3.49
N SER A 93 -1.23 -3.54 -4.03
CA SER A 93 -1.29 -2.24 -3.36
C SER A 93 -2.01 -2.31 -2.00
N GLY A 94 -1.81 -1.31 -1.14
CA GLY A 94 -2.42 -1.28 0.18
C GLY A 94 -2.69 0.15 0.65
N PRO A 95 -3.56 0.36 1.64
CA PRO A 95 -3.86 1.70 2.11
C PRO A 95 -2.62 2.26 2.79
N GLN A 96 -2.28 3.51 2.44
CA GLN A 96 -1.09 4.23 2.94
C GLN A 96 0.22 3.44 2.78
N ALA A 97 0.28 2.55 1.79
CA ALA A 97 1.47 1.74 1.61
C ALA A 97 2.65 2.58 1.11
N VAL A 98 3.77 2.50 1.83
CA VAL A 98 5.03 3.16 1.47
C VAL A 98 5.86 2.30 0.52
N PRO A 99 6.89 2.85 -0.14
CA PRO A 99 7.77 2.08 -1.02
C PRO A 99 8.35 0.79 -0.43
N ALA A 100 8.70 0.79 0.86
CA ALA A 100 9.16 -0.42 1.56
C ALA A 100 8.18 -1.61 1.47
N TYR A 101 6.88 -1.33 1.50
CA TYR A 101 5.84 -2.34 1.34
C TYR A 101 5.81 -2.92 -0.09
N GLY A 102 6.02 -2.08 -1.10
CA GLY A 102 6.15 -2.52 -2.49
C GLY A 102 7.34 -3.47 -2.66
N LEU A 103 8.50 -3.08 -2.10
CA LEU A 103 9.70 -3.94 -2.12
C LEU A 103 9.44 -5.27 -1.42
N TYR A 104 8.83 -5.26 -0.23
CA TYR A 104 8.54 -6.48 0.53
C TYR A 104 7.80 -7.53 -0.30
N TRP A 105 6.71 -7.15 -0.98
CA TRP A 105 5.98 -8.10 -1.80
C TRP A 105 6.74 -8.50 -3.05
N PHE A 106 7.42 -7.56 -3.70
CA PHE A 106 8.17 -7.85 -4.91
C PHE A 106 9.34 -8.82 -4.65
N GLU A 107 10.08 -8.65 -3.55
CA GLU A 107 11.11 -9.60 -3.12
C GLU A 107 10.56 -11.00 -2.91
N LYS A 108 9.40 -11.11 -2.24
CA LYS A 108 8.75 -12.40 -2.03
C LYS A 108 8.33 -13.06 -3.33
N ILE A 109 7.77 -12.30 -4.26
CA ILE A 109 7.32 -12.79 -5.57
C ILE A 109 8.52 -13.29 -6.39
N ILE A 110 9.57 -12.48 -6.51
CA ILE A 110 10.78 -12.87 -7.23
C ILE A 110 11.46 -14.09 -6.58
N LYS A 111 11.51 -14.16 -5.24
CA LYS A 111 12.10 -15.30 -4.50
C LYS A 111 11.35 -16.63 -4.75
N GLN A 112 10.06 -16.58 -5.10
CA GLN A 112 9.30 -17.76 -5.51
C GLN A 112 9.54 -18.18 -6.98
N GLY A 113 10.44 -17.49 -7.69
CA GLY A 113 10.75 -17.79 -9.09
C GLY A 113 9.72 -17.23 -10.09
N LEU A 114 8.76 -16.42 -9.63
CA LEU A 114 7.79 -15.76 -10.50
C LEU A 114 8.46 -14.60 -11.24
N LYS A 115 8.27 -14.54 -12.56
CA LYS A 115 8.91 -13.54 -13.43
C LYS A 115 7.86 -12.61 -14.06
N PRO A 116 7.43 -11.55 -13.36
CA PRO A 116 6.54 -10.56 -13.93
C PRO A 116 7.23 -9.85 -15.10
N LYS A 117 6.51 -9.63 -16.20
CA LYS A 117 7.05 -8.85 -17.34
C LYS A 117 6.84 -7.34 -17.15
N LEU A 118 5.83 -6.98 -16.35
CA LEU A 118 5.33 -5.62 -16.24
C LEU A 118 4.92 -5.31 -14.80
N VAL A 119 5.30 -4.13 -14.32
CA VAL A 119 4.91 -3.60 -13.03
C VAL A 119 4.37 -2.18 -13.17
N PHE A 120 3.20 -1.95 -12.58
CA PHE A 120 2.65 -0.62 -12.30
C PHE A 120 2.97 -0.26 -10.85
N TYR A 121 3.88 0.68 -10.63
CA TYR A 121 4.32 1.05 -9.29
C TYR A 121 3.95 2.49 -8.97
N VAL A 122 2.85 2.68 -8.24
CA VAL A 122 2.39 3.99 -7.80
C VAL A 122 3.16 4.40 -6.54
N VAL A 123 3.83 5.54 -6.60
CA VAL A 123 4.54 6.15 -5.48
C VAL A 123 4.03 7.56 -5.26
N SER A 124 3.68 7.87 -4.02
CA SER A 124 3.10 9.17 -3.65
C SER A 124 3.99 9.89 -2.66
N PRO A 125 4.14 11.23 -2.75
CA PRO A 125 5.05 11.98 -1.88
C PRO A 125 4.79 11.79 -0.38
N GLU A 126 3.54 11.58 0.03
CA GLU A 126 3.19 11.40 1.45
C GLU A 126 3.88 10.20 2.08
N GLY A 127 4.16 9.16 1.30
CA GLY A 127 4.89 7.99 1.78
C GLY A 127 6.34 8.31 2.16
N PHE A 128 6.91 9.42 1.67
CA PHE A 128 8.30 9.82 1.87
C PHE A 128 8.47 10.76 3.07
N ASP A 129 7.44 10.96 3.88
CA ASP A 129 7.56 11.69 5.15
C ASP A 129 7.90 10.74 6.30
N ASP A 130 9.17 10.72 6.69
CA ASP A 130 9.68 9.86 7.77
C ASP A 130 9.13 10.27 9.16
N THR A 131 8.50 11.45 9.28
CA THR A 131 7.96 11.97 10.55
C THR A 131 6.52 11.57 10.81
N LYS A 132 5.78 11.12 9.79
CA LYS A 132 4.33 10.82 9.89
C LYS A 132 4.02 9.42 10.42
N GLY A 133 5.04 8.58 10.59
CA GLY A 133 4.89 7.21 11.11
C GLY A 133 4.17 6.23 10.16
N ILE A 134 3.94 6.64 8.90
CA ILE A 134 3.25 5.82 7.88
C ILE A 134 4.05 4.56 7.54
N PHE A 135 5.39 4.65 7.62
CA PHE A 135 6.24 3.48 7.47
C PHE A 135 5.95 2.43 8.54
N TYR A 136 5.80 2.85 9.80
CA TYR A 136 5.50 1.94 10.91
C TYR A 136 4.05 1.42 10.88
N ASP A 137 3.05 2.31 10.90
CA ASP A 137 1.63 1.95 10.84
C ASP A 137 1.04 2.54 9.54
N PRO A 138 0.62 1.71 8.57
CA PRO A 138 0.28 0.29 8.74
C PRO A 138 1.38 -0.75 8.42
N PHE A 139 2.45 -0.40 7.70
CA PHE A 139 3.28 -1.44 7.07
C PHE A 139 4.11 -2.29 8.05
N LEU A 140 5.06 -1.71 8.80
CA LEU A 140 5.93 -2.51 9.68
C LEU A 140 5.13 -3.25 10.76
N LYS A 141 4.01 -2.66 11.21
CA LYS A 141 3.16 -3.21 12.25
C LYS A 141 2.32 -4.41 11.79
N TYR A 142 1.69 -4.35 10.61
CA TYR A 142 0.73 -5.37 10.16
C TYR A 142 1.23 -6.22 8.98
N GLY A 143 2.13 -5.68 8.16
CA GLY A 143 2.53 -6.24 6.87
C GLY A 143 3.85 -7.01 6.89
N ALA A 144 4.91 -6.38 7.41
CA ALA A 144 6.27 -6.91 7.37
C ALA A 144 6.43 -8.17 8.24
N ASP A 145 7.28 -9.10 7.78
CA ASP A 145 7.71 -10.26 8.56
C ASP A 145 9.10 -10.05 9.17
N ASP A 146 9.50 -10.96 10.05
CA ASP A 146 10.76 -10.85 10.77
C ASP A 146 11.98 -10.86 9.84
N ASP A 147 11.93 -11.62 8.73
CA ASP A 147 12.99 -11.66 7.72
C ASP A 147 13.22 -10.27 7.09
N PHE A 148 12.14 -9.59 6.68
CA PHE A 148 12.23 -8.24 6.13
C PHE A 148 12.72 -7.23 7.17
N LEU A 149 12.21 -7.31 8.41
CA LEU A 149 12.59 -6.42 9.50
C LEU A 149 14.08 -6.55 9.85
N LEU A 150 14.61 -7.77 9.88
CA LEU A 150 16.02 -8.04 10.15
C LEU A 150 16.91 -7.55 9.00
N LYS A 151 16.51 -7.83 7.75
CA LYS A 151 17.27 -7.43 6.55
C LYS A 151 17.41 -5.92 6.42
N TYR A 152 16.37 -5.16 6.76
CA TYR A 152 16.34 -3.70 6.60
C TYR A 152 16.35 -2.93 7.92
N MET A 153 16.82 -3.55 9.01
CA MET A 153 16.81 -2.95 10.35
C MET A 153 17.50 -1.59 10.42
N ASP A 154 18.56 -1.39 9.62
CA ASP A 154 19.33 -0.13 9.57
C ASP A 154 18.56 1.01 8.90
N GLN A 155 17.55 0.70 8.09
CA GLN A 155 16.65 1.68 7.48
C GLN A 155 15.45 2.02 8.36
N ILE A 156 15.25 1.30 9.47
CA ILE A 156 14.14 1.55 10.40
C ILE A 156 14.62 2.49 11.50
N SER A 157 13.87 3.59 11.69
CA SER A 157 14.16 4.57 12.74
C SER A 157 14.26 3.92 14.12
N PHE A 158 15.04 4.49 15.03
CA PHE A 158 15.13 3.98 16.40
C PHE A 158 13.75 3.97 17.10
N GLU A 159 12.95 5.02 16.89
CA GLU A 159 11.60 5.11 17.44
C GLU A 159 10.67 4.01 16.91
N ASP A 160 10.73 3.69 15.62
CA ASP A 160 9.90 2.62 15.08
C ASP A 160 10.40 1.23 15.50
N ARG A 161 11.72 1.02 15.63
CA ARG A 161 12.28 -0.20 16.23
C ARG A 161 11.80 -0.40 17.67
N LYS A 162 11.77 0.68 18.46
CA LYS A 162 11.23 0.64 19.83
C LYS A 162 9.74 0.29 19.83
N LYS A 163 8.94 0.85 18.93
CA LYS A 163 7.52 0.48 18.81
C LYS A 163 7.34 -1.00 18.43
N LEU A 164 8.12 -1.50 17.46
CA LEU A 164 8.11 -2.92 17.07
C LEU A 164 8.48 -3.84 18.23
N PHE A 165 9.49 -3.47 19.03
CA PHE A 165 9.85 -4.21 20.24
C PHE A 165 8.69 -4.24 21.25
N LEU A 166 8.04 -3.10 21.49
CA LEU A 166 6.90 -3.02 22.40
C LEU A 166 5.69 -3.81 21.89
N ASP A 167 5.47 -3.89 20.58
CA ASP A 167 4.40 -4.67 19.97
C ASP A 167 4.64 -6.17 20.04
N ARG A 168 5.91 -6.60 20.07
CA ARG A 168 6.29 -7.98 20.38
C ARG A 168 6.11 -8.29 21.87
N LEU A 169 6.46 -7.34 22.75
CA LEU A 169 6.33 -7.51 24.19
C LEU A 169 4.87 -7.50 24.67
N PHE A 170 4.01 -6.69 24.04
CA PHE A 170 2.59 -6.55 24.37
C PHE A 170 1.73 -6.75 23.11
N ALA A 171 1.19 -7.96 22.95
CA ALA A 171 0.44 -8.36 21.77
C ALA A 171 -0.82 -7.51 21.54
N VAL A 172 -1.45 -6.99 22.60
CA VAL A 172 -2.60 -6.09 22.49
C VAL A 172 -2.27 -4.79 21.75
N ARG A 173 -1.03 -4.30 21.85
CA ARG A 173 -0.57 -3.10 21.11
C ARG A 173 -0.49 -3.36 19.61
N ARG A 174 0.02 -4.55 19.25
CA ARG A 174 0.09 -5.01 17.86
C ARG A 174 -1.30 -5.16 17.27
N ILE A 175 -2.19 -5.86 17.96
CA ILE A 175 -3.56 -6.08 17.46
C ILE A 175 -4.31 -4.77 17.41
N ASN A 176 -4.21 -3.96 18.47
CA ASN A 176 -4.93 -2.71 18.65
C ASN A 176 -6.46 -2.87 18.48
N PRO A 177 -7.15 -3.64 19.35
CA PRO A 177 -8.58 -3.90 19.21
C PRO A 177 -9.41 -2.60 19.20
N ASP A 178 -10.18 -2.39 18.12
CA ASP A 178 -11.11 -1.27 17.99
C ASP A 178 -12.41 -1.59 18.75
N LEU A 179 -12.52 -1.05 19.95
CA LEU A 179 -13.69 -1.19 20.80
C LEU A 179 -14.96 -0.59 20.17
N LYS A 180 -14.83 0.48 19.37
CA LYS A 180 -15.99 1.07 18.68
C LYS A 180 -16.50 0.13 17.60
N LEU A 181 -15.59 -0.46 16.83
CA LEU A 181 -15.94 -1.48 15.85
C LEU A 181 -16.55 -2.72 16.52
N PHE A 182 -15.99 -3.17 17.65
CA PHE A 182 -16.53 -4.30 18.40
C PHE A 182 -17.96 -4.05 18.85
N ILE A 183 -18.23 -2.90 19.49
CA ILE A 183 -19.58 -2.52 19.93
C ILE A 183 -20.54 -2.46 18.73
N LYS A 184 -20.11 -1.83 17.63
CA LYS A 184 -20.92 -1.74 16.40
C LYS A 184 -21.26 -3.13 15.85
N ARG A 185 -20.27 -4.01 15.68
CA ARG A 185 -20.48 -5.37 15.16
C ARG A 185 -21.31 -6.22 16.11
N PHE A 186 -21.16 -6.04 17.42
CA PHE A 186 -22.00 -6.70 18.41
C PHE A 186 -23.47 -6.28 18.28
N GLN A 187 -23.74 -4.97 18.20
CA GLN A 187 -25.09 -4.42 18.01
C GLN A 187 -25.73 -4.86 16.69
N GLU A 188 -24.94 -4.90 15.61
CA GLU A 188 -25.40 -5.31 14.28
C GLU A 188 -25.42 -6.85 14.08
N LYS A 189 -25.06 -7.66 15.09
CA LYS A 189 -24.91 -9.13 15.00
C LYS A 189 -23.93 -9.60 13.90
N LYS A 190 -22.86 -8.83 13.69
CA LYS A 190 -21.80 -9.01 12.67
C LYS A 190 -20.43 -9.36 13.27
N LEU A 191 -20.39 -9.97 14.46
CA LEU A 191 -19.11 -10.40 15.05
C LEU A 191 -18.38 -11.44 14.19
N SER A 192 -19.09 -12.21 13.37
CA SER A 192 -18.47 -13.15 12.43
C SER A 192 -17.56 -12.46 11.41
N GLU A 193 -17.78 -11.18 11.07
CA GLU A 193 -16.95 -10.43 10.11
C GLU A 193 -15.53 -10.13 10.60
N TYR A 194 -15.20 -10.47 11.85
CA TYR A 194 -13.80 -10.53 12.28
C TYR A 194 -13.06 -11.66 11.56
N ASP A 195 -13.73 -12.77 11.24
CA ASP A 195 -13.14 -13.85 10.47
C ASP A 195 -13.09 -13.49 8.96
N PRO A 196 -11.93 -13.62 8.28
CA PRO A 196 -11.82 -13.39 6.85
C PRO A 196 -12.85 -14.13 5.99
N ALA A 197 -13.33 -15.30 6.42
CA ALA A 197 -14.32 -16.09 5.70
C ALA A 197 -15.69 -15.40 5.59
N PHE A 198 -16.01 -14.50 6.53
CA PHE A 198 -17.28 -13.76 6.56
C PHE A 198 -17.10 -12.25 6.34
N ASN A 199 -15.89 -11.80 6.04
CA ASN A 199 -15.59 -10.39 5.82
C ASN A 199 -15.77 -10.01 4.34
N THR A 200 -16.77 -9.18 4.03
CA THR A 200 -17.13 -8.80 2.66
C THR A 200 -15.97 -8.15 1.90
N ASP A 201 -15.22 -7.25 2.53
CA ASP A 201 -14.10 -6.56 1.88
C ASP A 201 -13.00 -7.56 1.51
N TYR A 202 -12.67 -8.46 2.43
CA TYR A 202 -11.71 -9.54 2.21
C TYR A 202 -12.13 -10.47 1.06
N MET A 203 -13.42 -10.83 1.01
CA MET A 203 -13.99 -11.65 -0.06
C MET A 203 -13.90 -10.96 -1.43
N VAL A 204 -14.28 -9.69 -1.52
CA VAL A 204 -14.22 -8.93 -2.78
C VAL A 204 -12.79 -8.84 -3.30
N LEU A 205 -11.82 -8.53 -2.43
CA LEU A 205 -10.41 -8.48 -2.80
C LEU A 205 -9.89 -9.83 -3.29
N ASN A 206 -10.32 -10.95 -2.69
CA ASN A 206 -9.91 -12.30 -3.12
C ASN A 206 -10.49 -12.71 -4.47
N LEU A 207 -11.74 -12.33 -4.75
CA LEU A 207 -12.38 -12.59 -6.04
C LEU A 207 -11.65 -11.83 -7.15
N LYS A 208 -11.27 -10.59 -6.89
CA LYS A 208 -10.72 -9.65 -7.86
C LYS A 208 -9.20 -9.51 -7.80
N ARG A 209 -8.43 -10.61 -7.66
CA ARG A 209 -6.93 -10.62 -7.64
C ARG A 209 -6.26 -9.42 -6.91
N GLY A 210 -6.89 -8.93 -5.84
CA GLY A 210 -6.46 -7.79 -5.03
C GLY A 210 -6.92 -6.39 -5.48
N GLU A 211 -7.49 -6.22 -6.68
CA GLU A 211 -7.99 -4.93 -7.17
C GLU A 211 -9.31 -4.51 -6.51
N GLN A 212 -9.56 -3.19 -6.48
CA GLN A 212 -10.76 -2.62 -5.88
C GLN A 212 -11.31 -1.44 -6.68
N PHE A 213 -12.63 -1.43 -6.81
CA PHE A 213 -13.40 -0.46 -7.61
C PHE A 213 -14.34 0.42 -6.77
N ALA A 214 -14.07 0.57 -5.47
CA ALA A 214 -14.92 1.33 -4.57
C ALA A 214 -14.92 2.84 -4.85
N TYR A 215 -13.86 3.37 -5.47
CA TYR A 215 -13.68 4.79 -5.75
C TYR A 215 -14.33 5.22 -7.07
N THR A 216 -15.61 4.92 -7.24
CA THR A 216 -16.34 5.27 -8.48
C THR A 216 -17.06 6.60 -8.31
N THR A 217 -16.76 7.54 -9.21
CA THR A 217 -17.47 8.81 -9.36
C THR A 217 -17.65 9.13 -10.84
N PHE A 218 -18.86 9.52 -11.23
CA PHE A 218 -19.20 9.89 -12.61
C PHE A 218 -19.17 11.41 -12.86
N VAL A 219 -19.30 12.21 -11.79
CA VAL A 219 -19.30 13.67 -11.83
C VAL A 219 -18.62 14.19 -10.56
N ASN A 220 -17.74 15.18 -10.70
CA ASN A 220 -17.11 15.82 -9.55
C ASN A 220 -18.13 16.60 -8.72
N ASP A 221 -18.02 16.52 -7.40
CA ASP A 221 -18.70 17.38 -6.43
C ASP A 221 -17.67 18.39 -5.91
N PRO A 222 -17.61 19.62 -6.44
CA PRO A 222 -16.56 20.58 -6.09
C PRO A 222 -16.55 20.92 -4.60
N ASP A 223 -17.72 21.11 -3.99
CA ASP A 223 -17.81 21.48 -2.56
C ASP A 223 -17.27 20.37 -1.65
N ARG A 224 -17.57 19.11 -1.99
CA ARG A 224 -16.99 17.97 -1.28
C ARG A 224 -15.49 17.86 -1.53
N LEU A 225 -15.03 17.98 -2.77
CA LEU A 225 -13.62 17.86 -3.14
C LEU A 225 -12.76 18.93 -2.49
N GLU A 226 -13.25 20.17 -2.40
CA GLU A 226 -12.59 21.27 -1.70
C GLU A 226 -12.43 21.00 -0.21
N LYS A 227 -13.51 20.53 0.46
CA LYS A 227 -13.46 20.13 1.87
C LYS A 227 -12.50 18.97 2.11
N ASP A 228 -12.53 17.96 1.24
CA ASP A 228 -11.62 16.83 1.30
C ASP A 228 -10.16 17.25 1.06
N ALA A 229 -9.90 18.17 0.12
CA ALA A 229 -8.56 18.67 -0.15
C ALA A 229 -7.95 19.33 1.08
N VAL A 230 -8.70 20.21 1.77
CA VAL A 230 -8.25 20.85 3.02
C VAL A 230 -7.99 19.81 4.11
N ARG A 231 -8.91 18.85 4.29
CA ARG A 231 -8.78 17.80 5.31
C ARG A 231 -7.55 16.93 5.08
N ILE A 232 -7.37 16.41 3.87
CA ILE A 232 -6.28 15.50 3.51
C ILE A 232 -4.94 16.24 3.55
N ARG A 233 -4.90 17.50 3.07
CA ARG A 233 -3.75 18.39 3.20
C ARG A 233 -3.32 18.55 4.66
N ASN A 234 -4.26 18.81 5.56
CA ASN A 234 -3.93 19.01 6.96
C ASN A 234 -3.42 17.71 7.61
N LEU A 235 -3.93 16.56 7.17
CA LEU A 235 -3.50 15.24 7.64
C LEU A 235 -2.06 14.91 7.22
N TYR A 236 -1.74 15.03 5.93
CA TYR A 236 -0.48 14.55 5.38
C TYR A 236 0.56 15.63 5.10
N LEU A 237 0.14 16.83 4.70
CA LEU A 237 1.03 17.83 4.07
C LEU A 237 1.29 19.10 4.91
N SER A 238 0.61 19.26 6.05
CA SER A 238 0.73 20.45 6.92
C SER A 238 2.14 20.63 7.50
N THR A 239 2.73 19.53 7.95
CA THR A 239 4.07 19.48 8.56
C THR A 239 4.98 18.55 7.76
N PHE A 240 4.80 18.52 6.44
CA PHE A 240 5.52 17.58 5.59
C PHE A 240 7.02 17.84 5.64
N ILE A 241 7.79 16.80 5.94
CA ILE A 241 9.24 16.84 5.88
C ILE A 241 9.71 15.69 4.99
N LEU A 242 10.37 16.03 3.88
CA LEU A 242 10.88 15.03 2.95
C LEU A 242 11.99 14.19 3.59
N GLY A 243 11.68 12.93 3.84
CA GLY A 243 12.61 11.91 4.32
C GLY A 243 13.41 11.26 3.19
N THR A 244 14.43 10.50 3.57
CA THR A 244 15.30 9.77 2.64
C THR A 244 15.03 8.27 2.62
N THR A 245 14.39 7.75 3.66
CA THR A 245 14.23 6.30 3.90
C THR A 245 13.52 5.61 2.74
N GLN A 246 12.40 6.18 2.27
CA GLN A 246 11.64 5.54 1.20
C GLN A 246 12.30 5.59 -0.18
N PHE A 247 13.23 6.53 -0.43
CA PHE A 247 14.02 6.51 -1.67
C PHE A 247 14.92 5.28 -1.75
N PHE A 248 15.51 4.85 -0.63
CA PHE A 248 16.28 3.61 -0.56
C PHE A 248 15.43 2.41 -1.02
N PHE A 249 14.19 2.31 -0.53
CA PHE A 249 13.31 1.21 -0.89
C PHE A 249 12.84 1.24 -2.35
N VAL A 250 12.60 2.42 -2.93
CA VAL A 250 12.38 2.58 -4.37
C VAL A 250 13.60 2.08 -5.15
N GLU A 251 14.80 2.50 -4.76
CA GLU A 251 16.04 2.07 -5.42
C GLU A 251 16.21 0.54 -5.37
N GLN A 252 16.02 -0.09 -4.22
CA GLN A 252 16.10 -1.55 -4.10
C GLN A 252 15.06 -2.26 -4.97
N PHE A 253 13.82 -1.73 -5.03
CA PHE A 253 12.77 -2.28 -5.87
C PHE A 253 13.19 -2.25 -7.34
N LEU A 254 13.63 -1.10 -7.82
CA LEU A 254 14.00 -0.91 -9.22
C LEU A 254 15.26 -1.70 -9.60
N LYS A 255 16.22 -1.80 -8.68
CA LYS A 255 17.40 -2.66 -8.86
C LYS A 255 17.00 -4.12 -9.04
N LEU A 256 16.17 -4.65 -8.14
CA LEU A 256 15.67 -6.02 -8.23
C LEU A 256 14.87 -6.25 -9.53
N ALA A 257 14.08 -5.27 -9.95
CA ALA A 257 13.31 -5.33 -11.19
C ALA A 257 14.23 -5.42 -12.41
N LYS A 258 15.27 -4.58 -12.46
CA LYS A 258 16.27 -4.59 -13.54
C LYS A 258 17.04 -5.92 -13.59
N GLU A 259 17.44 -6.45 -12.44
CA GLU A 259 18.14 -7.75 -12.34
C GLU A 259 17.28 -8.92 -12.85
N ASN A 260 15.95 -8.77 -12.86
CA ASN A 260 15.00 -9.79 -13.29
C ASN A 260 14.28 -9.45 -14.61
N ASP A 261 14.80 -8.47 -15.37
CA ASP A 261 14.24 -8.01 -16.66
C ASP A 261 12.75 -7.63 -16.59
N VAL A 262 12.36 -6.97 -15.49
CA VAL A 262 10.98 -6.53 -15.26
C VAL A 262 10.81 -5.07 -15.70
N LYS A 263 9.90 -4.80 -16.63
CA LYS A 263 9.57 -3.44 -17.03
C LYS A 263 8.73 -2.77 -15.93
N VAL A 264 9.23 -1.67 -15.35
CA VAL A 264 8.53 -0.91 -14.31
C VAL A 264 8.08 0.45 -14.85
N TYR A 265 6.81 0.79 -14.62
CA TYR A 265 6.31 2.16 -14.69
C TYR A 265 6.22 2.72 -13.27
N LEU A 266 6.98 3.78 -13.00
CA LEU A 266 7.03 4.44 -11.70
C LEU A 266 6.15 5.69 -11.74
N ILE A 267 5.01 5.61 -11.07
CA ILE A 267 3.83 6.44 -11.36
C ILE A 267 3.63 7.45 -10.22
N TRP A 268 3.65 8.75 -10.55
CA TRP A 268 3.10 9.80 -9.70
C TRP A 268 1.60 9.91 -9.96
N PRO A 269 0.74 9.52 -9.00
CA PRO A 269 -0.70 9.59 -9.21
C PRO A 269 -1.19 11.03 -9.34
N LYS A 270 -2.19 11.23 -10.19
CA LYS A 270 -2.88 12.52 -10.31
C LYS A 270 -3.81 12.72 -9.13
N VAL A 271 -3.82 13.92 -8.58
CA VAL A 271 -4.68 14.31 -7.47
C VAL A 271 -5.47 15.57 -7.82
N TYR A 272 -6.53 15.85 -7.06
CA TYR A 272 -7.38 17.00 -7.31
C TYR A 272 -6.58 18.30 -7.24
N GLU A 273 -6.89 19.27 -8.10
CA GLU A 273 -6.06 20.46 -8.31
C GLU A 273 -5.76 21.22 -7.01
N THR A 274 -6.77 21.42 -6.16
CA THR A 274 -6.60 22.13 -4.88
C THR A 274 -5.65 21.38 -3.93
N TYR A 275 -5.71 20.05 -3.91
CA TYR A 275 -4.75 19.26 -3.13
C TYR A 275 -3.34 19.30 -3.77
N ARG A 276 -3.27 19.23 -5.10
CA ARG A 276 -2.02 19.31 -5.88
C ARG A 276 -1.28 20.63 -5.68
N LYS A 277 -1.98 21.76 -5.51
CA LYS A 277 -1.34 23.07 -5.21
C LYS A 277 -0.38 22.97 -4.03
N ARG A 278 -0.71 22.16 -3.01
CA ARG A 278 0.18 21.97 -1.87
C ARG A 278 1.49 21.25 -2.25
N TYR A 279 1.49 20.35 -3.24
CA TYR A 279 2.73 19.73 -3.71
C TYR A 279 3.69 20.77 -4.29
N TYR A 280 3.18 21.75 -5.03
CA TYR A 280 3.98 22.84 -5.59
C TYR A 280 4.44 23.85 -4.53
N GLU A 281 3.61 24.15 -3.53
CA GLU A 281 4.04 24.96 -2.36
C GLU A 281 5.16 24.29 -1.56
N LEU A 282 5.21 22.95 -1.57
CA LEU A 282 6.27 22.14 -0.97
C LEU A 282 7.43 21.85 -1.94
N GLU A 283 7.39 22.44 -3.14
CA GLU A 283 8.39 22.27 -4.20
C GLU A 283 8.68 20.80 -4.53
N MET A 284 7.66 19.93 -4.50
CA MET A 284 7.83 18.48 -4.77
C MET A 284 8.30 18.21 -6.19
N GLU A 285 7.91 19.04 -7.14
CA GLU A 285 8.37 19.03 -8.54
C GLU A 285 9.87 19.33 -8.69
N LYS A 286 10.49 19.96 -7.68
CA LYS A 286 11.93 20.26 -7.66
C LYS A 286 12.71 19.33 -6.73
N SER A 287 12.11 18.90 -5.63
CA SER A 287 12.81 18.20 -4.54
C SER A 287 12.56 16.69 -4.48
N TRP A 288 11.36 16.23 -4.87
CA TRP A 288 10.94 14.84 -4.80
C TRP A 288 10.91 14.17 -6.17
N TRP A 289 10.16 14.71 -7.12
CA TRP A 289 9.96 14.09 -8.44
C TRP A 289 11.26 13.90 -9.23
N PRO A 290 12.19 14.88 -9.30
CA PRO A 290 13.44 14.68 -10.02
C PRO A 290 14.28 13.53 -9.44
N LYS A 291 14.19 13.25 -8.13
CA LYS A 291 14.86 12.09 -7.51
C LYS A 291 14.22 10.79 -7.98
N ILE A 292 12.89 10.73 -8.04
CA ILE A 292 12.14 9.58 -8.56
C ILE A 292 12.48 9.33 -10.03
N GLU A 293 12.51 10.37 -10.87
CA GLU A 293 12.90 10.27 -12.28
C GLU A 293 14.34 9.79 -12.45
N ASN A 294 15.26 10.30 -11.64
CA ASN A 294 16.66 9.87 -11.67
C ASN A 294 16.83 8.40 -11.29
N LEU A 295 16.08 7.93 -10.28
CA LEU A 295 16.03 6.50 -9.92
C LEU A 295 15.46 5.67 -11.08
N ALA A 296 14.35 6.10 -11.67
CA ALA A 296 13.74 5.40 -12.80
C ALA A 296 14.72 5.27 -13.98
N LYS A 297 15.37 6.37 -14.38
CA LYS A 297 16.38 6.41 -15.46
C LYS A 297 17.56 5.48 -15.16
N ARG A 298 18.12 5.54 -13.94
CA ARG A 298 19.25 4.69 -13.51
C ARG A 298 18.96 3.20 -13.67
N TYR A 299 17.73 2.80 -13.37
CA TYR A 299 17.31 1.40 -13.37
C TYR A 299 16.41 1.01 -14.54
N SER A 300 16.41 1.79 -15.63
CA SER A 300 15.68 1.47 -16.87
C SER A 300 14.15 1.33 -16.70
N ALA A 301 13.60 1.93 -15.65
CA ALA A 301 12.17 2.10 -15.46
C ALA A 301 11.67 3.38 -16.17
N VAL A 302 10.36 3.47 -16.36
CA VAL A 302 9.72 4.62 -17.02
C VAL A 302 9.01 5.46 -15.98
N PRO A 303 9.44 6.71 -15.73
CA PRO A 303 8.70 7.62 -14.88
C PRO A 303 7.41 8.07 -15.60
N VAL A 304 6.29 8.07 -14.88
CA VAL A 304 4.97 8.45 -15.40
C VAL A 304 4.36 9.48 -14.44
N ASP A 305 4.22 10.72 -14.90
CA ASP A 305 3.52 11.76 -14.15
C ASP A 305 2.10 11.90 -14.66
N LEU A 306 1.15 11.27 -13.96
CA LEU A 306 -0.26 11.33 -14.37
C LEU A 306 -0.84 12.74 -14.24
N ASN A 307 -0.21 13.64 -13.47
CA ASN A 307 -0.68 15.03 -13.32
C ASN A 307 -0.56 15.82 -14.63
N THR A 308 0.33 15.42 -15.53
CA THR A 308 0.60 16.11 -16.80
C THR A 308 0.35 15.22 -18.02
N GLN A 309 0.42 13.90 -17.88
CA GLN A 309 0.35 12.95 -19.01
C GLN A 309 -1.04 12.35 -19.24
N THR A 310 -2.03 12.67 -18.41
CA THR A 310 -3.42 12.20 -18.56
C THR A 310 -4.43 13.34 -18.47
N SER A 311 -5.52 13.21 -19.20
CA SER A 311 -6.57 14.23 -19.33
C SER A 311 -7.79 13.99 -18.43
N CYS A 312 -8.01 12.78 -17.93
CA CYS A 312 -9.15 12.50 -17.06
C CYS A 312 -9.06 13.27 -15.73
N ASP A 313 -10.10 14.05 -15.46
CA ASP A 313 -10.26 14.91 -14.27
C ASP A 313 -11.51 14.52 -13.47
N LEU A 314 -11.74 13.22 -13.26
CA LEU A 314 -12.78 12.73 -12.35
C LEU A 314 -12.13 12.24 -11.05
N PHE A 315 -12.68 12.67 -9.92
CA PHE A 315 -12.14 12.40 -8.59
C PHE A 315 -13.20 11.81 -7.66
N TYR A 316 -12.82 10.77 -6.91
CA TYR A 316 -13.66 10.22 -5.85
C TYR A 316 -13.56 11.04 -4.55
N ASP A 317 -12.34 11.44 -4.24
CA ASP A 317 -12.00 12.42 -3.22
C ASP A 317 -10.78 13.22 -3.70
N ALA A 318 -10.29 14.17 -2.92
CA ALA A 318 -9.19 15.02 -3.35
C ALA A 318 -7.85 14.29 -3.60
N SER A 319 -7.70 13.07 -3.10
CA SER A 319 -6.50 12.24 -3.17
C SER A 319 -6.60 11.11 -4.20
N HIS A 320 -7.80 10.65 -4.53
CA HIS A 320 -8.03 9.50 -5.40
C HIS A 320 -8.82 9.91 -6.65
N GLN A 321 -8.24 9.67 -7.83
CA GLN A 321 -9.00 9.69 -9.07
C GLN A 321 -10.13 8.65 -9.03
N SER A 322 -11.22 8.97 -9.73
CA SER A 322 -12.28 8.01 -10.01
C SER A 322 -11.71 6.82 -10.78
N ILE A 323 -12.24 5.63 -10.54
CA ILE A 323 -11.89 4.46 -11.35
C ILE A 323 -12.17 4.67 -12.85
N MET A 324 -13.05 5.60 -13.22
CA MET A 324 -13.27 5.91 -14.63
C MET A 324 -12.00 6.41 -15.34
N CYS A 325 -11.02 6.93 -14.59
CA CYS A 325 -9.76 7.44 -15.13
C CYS A 325 -8.66 6.37 -15.30
N PHE A 326 -8.74 5.21 -14.63
CA PHE A 326 -7.61 4.26 -14.65
C PHE A 326 -7.42 3.59 -16.02
N LEU A 327 -8.47 3.53 -16.84
CA LEU A 327 -8.39 3.00 -18.20
C LEU A 327 -7.45 3.85 -19.07
N GLU A 328 -7.50 5.18 -18.93
CA GLU A 328 -6.59 6.09 -19.65
C GLU A 328 -5.15 5.89 -19.19
N SER A 329 -4.92 5.83 -17.87
CA SER A 329 -3.56 5.64 -17.33
C SER A 329 -2.98 4.29 -17.74
N MET A 330 -3.74 3.19 -17.60
CA MET A 330 -3.27 1.87 -18.01
C MET A 330 -3.01 1.80 -19.52
N LYS A 331 -3.88 2.40 -20.34
CA LYS A 331 -3.66 2.47 -21.79
C LYS A 331 -2.35 3.17 -22.14
N LEU A 332 -2.04 4.30 -21.51
CA LEU A 332 -0.78 5.03 -21.72
C LEU A 332 0.45 4.11 -21.52
N MET A 333 0.46 3.31 -20.47
CA MET A 333 1.57 2.43 -20.11
C MET A 333 1.62 1.14 -20.93
N ILE A 334 0.45 0.57 -21.28
CA ILE A 334 0.37 -0.60 -22.15
C ILE A 334 0.80 -0.24 -23.58
N ASP A 335 0.38 0.92 -24.10
CA ASP A 335 0.79 1.39 -25.42
C ASP A 335 2.32 1.61 -25.49
N ASP A 336 2.96 2.10 -24.42
CA ASP A 336 4.42 2.22 -24.35
C ASP A 336 5.13 0.86 -24.33
N TYR A 337 4.58 -0.09 -23.57
CA TYR A 337 5.12 -1.44 -23.42
C TYR A 337 5.16 -2.18 -24.76
N TYR A 338 4.08 -2.11 -25.53
CA TYR A 338 3.99 -2.70 -26.87
C TYR A 338 4.61 -1.83 -27.97
N GLY A 339 5.01 -0.60 -27.66
CA GLY A 339 5.58 0.33 -28.64
C GLY A 339 4.56 0.95 -29.60
N PHE A 340 3.26 0.89 -29.28
CA PHE A 340 2.22 1.57 -30.05
C PHE A 340 2.33 3.09 -29.94
N LYS A 341 2.63 3.58 -28.73
CA LYS A 341 2.87 5.00 -28.44
C LYS A 341 3.82 5.13 -27.26
N LYS A 342 4.94 5.80 -27.45
CA LYS A 342 5.91 6.03 -26.38
C LYS A 342 5.44 7.12 -25.41
N ILE A 343 5.66 6.90 -24.12
CA ILE A 343 5.49 7.95 -23.11
C ILE A 343 6.59 8.99 -23.34
N PRO A 344 6.24 10.27 -23.55
CA PRO A 344 7.24 11.31 -23.70
C PRO A 344 8.04 11.40 -22.40
N LEU A 345 9.35 11.19 -22.51
CA LEU A 345 10.25 11.42 -21.39
C LEU A 345 10.28 12.92 -21.10
N TYR A 346 10.10 13.30 -19.84
CA TYR A 346 10.28 14.68 -19.42
C TYR A 346 11.73 15.07 -19.68
N HIS A 347 11.92 15.96 -20.66
CA HIS A 347 13.16 16.68 -20.89
C HIS A 347 13.00 18.02 -20.15
N PRO A 348 13.68 18.20 -19.00
CA PRO A 348 13.63 19.45 -18.27
C PRO A 348 14.12 20.63 -19.11
#